data_AF-A0A2E1P311-F1
#
_entry.id   AF-A0A2E1P311-F1
#
_cell.length_a   1.000
_cell.length_b   1.000
_cell.length_c   1.000
_cell.angle_alpha   90.00
_cell.angle_beta   90.00
_cell.angle_gamma   90.00
#
_symmetry.space_group_name_H-M   'P 1'
#
loop_
_entity.id
_entity.type
_entity.pdbx_description
1 polymer ?
#
loop_
_entity_poly.entity_id
_entity_poly.type
_entity_poly.pdbx_seq_one_letter_code
_entity_poly.pdbx_strand_id
1 'polypeptide(L)'
;MDNKMKFEVEIADASGHSTVQMTQNELTEKVNATQGSWVFVNDQLVSAADIAGMNLEAGSRIRLMPGLVGGQDAPTFVVEIADSTGHAEAVMTQAEITEKVNATQGSWVFVNDQLVSAADIAAMNLEAGSRIRLMPGLVGGRAC
;
A
#
# COMPACT_ATOMS: atom_id res chain seq x y z
N MET A 1 -22.94 33.18 -2.44
CA MET A 1 -22.72 32.60 -1.10
C MET A 1 -23.10 31.14 -1.21
N ASP A 2 -22.18 30.36 -1.75
CA ASP A 2 -22.36 28.93 -1.95
C ASP A 2 -22.41 28.29 -0.57
N ASN A 3 -23.62 28.01 -0.09
CA ASN A 3 -23.87 27.24 1.10
C ASN A 3 -23.43 25.79 0.81
N LYS A 4 -22.13 25.57 0.71
CA LYS A 4 -21.55 24.25 0.50
C LYS A 4 -21.81 23.46 1.78
N MET A 5 -22.76 22.52 1.72
CA MET A 5 -22.99 21.56 2.79
C MET A 5 -21.63 20.94 3.18
N LYS A 6 -21.28 21.09 4.45
CA LYS A 6 -20.11 20.47 5.04
C LYS A 6 -20.52 19.10 5.57
N PHE A 7 -19.74 18.09 5.22
CA PHE A 7 -19.95 16.74 5.68
C PHE A 7 -18.87 16.40 6.67
N GLU A 8 -19.24 15.62 7.68
CA GLU A 8 -18.30 15.09 8.65
C GLU A 8 -17.64 13.85 8.07
N VAL A 9 -16.35 13.97 7.76
CA VAL A 9 -15.53 12.93 7.16
C VAL A 9 -14.59 12.36 8.21
N GLU A 10 -14.77 11.09 8.53
CA GLU A 10 -13.89 10.34 9.41
C GLU A 10 -12.74 9.75 8.59
N ILE A 11 -11.54 10.30 8.74
CA ILE A 11 -10.32 9.83 8.11
C ILE A 11 -9.64 8.84 9.04
N ALA A 12 -9.61 7.57 8.67
CA ALA A 12 -8.70 6.64 9.32
C ALA A 12 -7.28 7.02 8.91
N ASP A 13 -6.37 7.22 9.87
CA ASP A 13 -4.94 7.42 9.60
C ASP A 13 -4.16 6.40 10.45
N ALA A 14 -2.88 6.19 10.17
CA ALA A 14 -2.00 5.30 10.94
C ALA A 14 -1.98 5.65 12.45
N SER A 15 -2.28 6.91 12.80
CA SER A 15 -2.35 7.40 14.18
C SER A 15 -3.69 7.17 14.89
N GLY A 16 -4.70 6.61 14.20
CA GLY A 16 -6.07 6.47 14.70
C GLY A 16 -7.03 7.54 14.14
N HIS A 17 -8.30 7.16 14.01
CA HIS A 17 -9.36 7.91 13.32
C HIS A 17 -9.41 9.41 13.67
N SER A 18 -9.43 10.26 12.64
CA SER A 18 -9.54 11.71 12.72
C SER A 18 -10.80 12.21 12.01
N THR A 19 -11.64 12.96 12.73
CA THR A 19 -12.87 13.52 12.17
C THR A 19 -12.64 14.94 11.68
N VAL A 20 -12.93 15.21 10.40
CA VAL A 20 -12.77 16.52 9.77
C VAL A 20 -14.00 16.88 8.96
N GLN A 21 -14.42 18.14 9.06
CA GLN A 21 -15.54 18.66 8.29
C GLN A 21 -15.02 19.29 6.99
N MET A 22 -15.47 18.77 5.85
CA MET A 22 -15.10 19.29 4.53
C MET A 22 -16.25 19.20 3.54
N THR A 23 -16.09 19.86 2.41
CA THR A 23 -17.07 19.79 1.32
C THR A 23 -16.88 18.55 0.45
N GLN A 24 -17.89 18.15 -0.30
CA GLN A 24 -17.84 17.02 -1.23
C GLN A 24 -16.69 17.15 -2.26
N ASN A 25 -16.44 18.36 -2.75
CA ASN A 25 -15.30 18.66 -3.62
C ASN A 25 -13.97 18.40 -2.90
N GLU A 26 -13.79 18.95 -1.70
CA GLU A 26 -12.56 18.76 -0.93
C GLU A 26 -12.31 17.29 -0.58
N LEU A 27 -13.37 16.54 -0.26
CA LEU A 27 -13.30 15.09 -0.09
C LEU A 27 -12.81 14.42 -1.36
N THR A 28 -13.40 14.74 -2.50
CA THR A 28 -13.02 14.18 -3.80
C THR A 28 -11.56 14.49 -4.13
N GLU A 29 -11.11 15.73 -3.90
CA GLU A 29 -9.71 16.13 -4.07
C GLU A 29 -8.78 15.35 -3.15
N LYS A 30 -9.17 15.16 -1.88
CA LYS A 30 -8.39 14.42 -0.89
C LYS A 30 -8.27 12.93 -1.25
N VAL A 31 -9.35 12.32 -1.74
CA VAL A 31 -9.35 10.92 -2.19
C VAL A 31 -8.52 10.75 -3.47
N ASN A 32 -8.58 11.70 -4.41
CA ASN A 32 -7.74 11.69 -5.59
C ASN A 32 -6.25 11.90 -5.24
N ALA A 33 -5.96 12.73 -4.24
CA ALA A 33 -4.59 12.93 -3.75
C ALA A 33 -4.02 11.67 -3.08
N THR A 34 -4.86 10.85 -2.44
CA THR A 34 -4.46 9.62 -1.79
C THR A 34 -4.87 8.40 -2.63
N GLN A 35 -4.03 8.08 -3.62
CA GLN A 35 -4.22 6.94 -4.53
C GLN A 35 -4.52 5.64 -3.75
N GLY A 36 -5.63 4.98 -4.09
CA GLY A 36 -6.05 3.72 -3.45
C GLY A 36 -6.98 3.88 -2.24
N SER A 37 -7.34 5.10 -1.83
CA SER A 37 -8.25 5.31 -0.69
C SER A 37 -9.67 4.80 -0.95
N TRP A 38 -10.25 4.18 0.07
CA TRP A 38 -11.63 3.71 0.07
C TRP A 38 -12.50 4.73 0.81
N VAL A 39 -13.61 5.12 0.19
CA VAL A 39 -14.58 5.99 0.84
C VAL A 39 -15.84 5.20 1.13
N PHE A 40 -16.34 5.35 2.34
CA PHE A 40 -17.59 4.79 2.79
C PHE A 40 -18.57 5.93 3.03
N VAL A 41 -19.77 5.80 2.47
CA VAL A 41 -20.90 6.72 2.71
C VAL A 41 -22.04 5.87 3.24
N ASN A 42 -22.47 6.11 4.48
CA ASN A 42 -23.49 5.30 5.16
C ASN A 42 -23.20 3.79 5.10
N ASP A 43 -21.96 3.41 5.43
CA ASP A 43 -21.46 2.02 5.40
C ASP A 43 -21.40 1.37 4.00
N GLN A 44 -21.66 2.12 2.92
CA GLN A 44 -21.47 1.65 1.54
C GLN A 44 -20.15 2.16 0.96
N LEU A 45 -19.38 1.28 0.32
CA LEU A 45 -18.16 1.66 -0.38
C LEU A 45 -18.51 2.41 -1.68
N VAL A 46 -17.97 3.61 -1.84
CA VAL A 46 -18.21 4.51 -2.97
C VAL A 46 -16.87 5.01 -3.52
N SER A 47 -16.75 5.05 -4.84
CA SER A 47 -15.57 5.57 -5.54
C SER A 47 -15.52 7.10 -5.53
N ALA A 48 -14.33 7.69 -5.58
CA ALA A 48 -14.16 9.15 -5.65
C ALA A 48 -14.98 9.82 -6.78
N ALA A 49 -15.09 9.15 -7.92
CA ALA A 49 -15.86 9.63 -9.07
C ALA A 49 -17.37 9.61 -8.82
N ASP A 50 -17.86 8.58 -8.12
CA ASP A 50 -19.27 8.44 -7.75
C ASP A 50 -19.68 9.43 -6.67
N ILE A 51 -18.76 9.79 -5.76
CA ILE A 51 -19.01 10.78 -4.71
C ILE A 51 -19.53 12.08 -5.33
N ALA A 52 -18.89 12.61 -6.37
CA ALA A 52 -19.29 13.89 -6.99
C ALA A 52 -20.70 13.88 -7.61
N GLY A 53 -21.21 12.70 -8.00
CA GLY A 53 -22.56 12.51 -8.53
C GLY A 53 -23.60 12.09 -7.48
N MET A 54 -23.16 11.78 -6.26
CA MET A 54 -24.02 11.24 -5.20
C MET A 54 -24.77 12.36 -4.48
N ASN A 55 -26.06 12.13 -4.20
CA ASN A 55 -26.87 13.04 -3.40
C ASN A 55 -26.58 12.82 -1.91
N LEU A 56 -25.58 13.51 -1.38
CA LEU A 56 -25.21 13.45 0.03
C LEU A 56 -26.13 14.34 0.86
N GLU A 57 -26.83 13.74 1.82
CA GLU A 57 -27.71 14.46 2.75
C GLU A 57 -26.94 14.94 3.99
N ALA A 58 -27.45 15.98 4.67
CA ALA A 58 -26.81 16.66 5.83
C ALA A 58 -26.63 15.80 7.11
N GLY A 59 -26.81 14.48 7.03
CA GLY A 59 -26.52 13.51 8.09
C GLY A 59 -25.76 12.28 7.61
N SER A 60 -25.24 12.30 6.37
CA SER A 60 -24.51 11.16 5.81
C SER A 60 -23.20 10.97 6.55
N ARG A 61 -22.97 9.76 7.06
CA ARG A 61 -21.68 9.40 7.68
C ARG A 61 -20.68 9.05 6.59
N ILE A 62 -19.62 9.84 6.47
CA ILE A 62 -18.57 9.60 5.50
C ILE A 62 -17.32 9.11 6.25
N ARG A 63 -16.78 7.97 5.84
CA ARG A 63 -15.50 7.45 6.35
C ARG A 63 -14.54 7.29 5.19
N LEU A 64 -13.42 7.99 5.26
CA LEU A 64 -12.30 7.83 4.35
C LEU A 64 -11.29 6.89 5.02
N MET A 65 -11.08 5.75 4.40
CA MET A 65 -10.01 4.85 4.77
C MET A 65 -8.91 5.00 3.74
N PRO A 66 -7.65 5.24 4.13
CA PRO A 66 -6.53 5.09 3.22
C PRO A 66 -6.62 3.67 2.67
N GLY A 67 -6.21 3.50 1.42
CA GLY A 67 -6.13 2.18 0.83
C GLY A 67 -5.40 1.28 1.80
N LEU A 68 -5.88 0.04 1.94
CA LEU A 68 -5.30 -0.96 2.82
C LEU A 68 -3.86 -1.21 2.35
N VAL A 69 -2.94 -0.34 2.75
CA VAL A 69 -1.51 -0.56 2.73
C VAL A 69 -1.28 -1.59 3.82
N GLY A 70 -1.51 -2.86 3.47
CA GLY A 70 -1.15 -3.96 4.33
C GLY A 70 0.34 -3.83 4.66
N GLY A 71 0.66 -3.44 5.90
CA GLY A 71 2.03 -3.50 6.41
C GLY A 71 2.70 -2.21 6.87
N GLN A 72 1.99 -1.15 7.29
CA GLN A 72 2.70 0.01 7.89
C GLN A 72 3.29 -0.25 9.29
N ASP A 73 2.92 -1.34 9.97
CA ASP A 73 3.59 -1.83 11.19
C ASP A 73 4.45 -3.08 10.91
N ALA A 74 4.61 -3.45 9.62
CA ALA A 74 5.49 -4.55 9.28
C ALA A 74 6.93 -4.07 9.45
N PRO A 75 7.79 -4.83 10.16
CA PRO A 75 9.20 -4.51 10.25
C PRO A 75 9.78 -4.27 8.85
N THR A 76 10.46 -3.15 8.68
CA THR A 76 11.17 -2.83 7.44
C THR A 76 12.54 -3.49 7.47
N PHE A 77 12.92 -4.07 6.33
CA PHE A 77 14.18 -4.78 6.20
C PHE A 77 15.01 -4.15 5.09
N VAL A 78 16.33 -4.14 5.28
CA VAL A 78 17.27 -3.77 4.22
C VAL A 78 17.41 -4.97 3.30
N VAL A 79 17.00 -4.81 2.04
CA VAL A 79 17.04 -5.85 1.02
C VAL A 79 18.08 -5.48 -0.02
N GLU A 80 19.09 -6.34 -0.16
CA GLU A 80 20.08 -6.25 -1.23
C GLU A 80 19.49 -6.86 -2.52
N ILE A 81 19.12 -6.02 -3.48
CA ILE A 81 18.65 -6.44 -4.79
C ILE A 81 19.86 -6.55 -5.72
N ALA A 82 20.10 -7.74 -6.29
CA ALA A 82 21.08 -7.85 -7.36
C ALA A 82 20.52 -7.19 -8.64
N ASP A 83 21.19 -6.15 -9.12
CA ASP A 83 20.88 -5.47 -10.38
C ASP A 83 22.05 -5.60 -11.35
N SER A 84 21.84 -5.26 -12.62
CA SER A 84 22.87 -5.28 -13.67
C SER A 84 24.12 -4.45 -13.34
N THR A 85 24.01 -3.53 -12.37
CA THR A 85 25.10 -2.68 -11.86
C THR A 85 25.93 -3.29 -10.73
N GLY A 86 25.56 -4.47 -10.22
CA GLY A 86 26.19 -5.12 -9.07
C GLY A 86 25.14 -5.45 -8.02
N HIS A 87 24.83 -4.50 -7.13
CA HIS A 87 23.83 -4.66 -6.07
C HIS A 87 23.22 -3.28 -5.72
N ALA A 88 21.92 -3.23 -5.46
CA ALA A 88 21.18 -2.07 -4.99
C ALA A 88 20.53 -2.39 -3.65
N GLU A 89 20.74 -1.57 -2.63
CA GLU A 89 20.08 -1.72 -1.34
C GLU A 89 18.75 -0.97 -1.34
N ALA A 90 17.67 -1.63 -0.92
CA ALA A 90 16.35 -1.02 -0.81
C ALA A 90 15.70 -1.45 0.50
N VAL A 91 15.14 -0.48 1.21
CA VAL A 91 14.37 -0.74 2.44
C VAL A 91 12.93 -1.02 2.04
N MET A 92 12.42 -2.19 2.41
CA MET A 92 11.07 -2.63 2.06
C MET A 92 10.50 -3.58 3.11
N THR A 93 9.17 -3.72 3.13
CA THR A 93 8.47 -4.65 4.03
C THR A 93 8.49 -6.08 3.51
N GLN A 94 8.23 -7.05 4.39
CA GLN A 94 8.08 -8.47 4.02
C GLN A 94 7.06 -8.72 2.90
N ALA A 95 5.95 -7.97 2.93
CA ALA A 95 4.92 -8.02 1.90
C ALA A 95 5.45 -7.51 0.56
N GLU A 96 6.11 -6.35 0.54
CA GLU A 96 6.71 -5.79 -0.67
C GLU A 96 7.78 -6.70 -1.28
N ILE A 97 8.59 -7.38 -0.45
CA ILE A 97 9.56 -8.37 -0.93
C ILE A 97 8.83 -9.51 -1.64
N THR A 98 7.78 -10.04 -1.00
CA THR A 98 6.99 -11.14 -1.54
C THR A 98 6.34 -10.75 -2.86
N GLU A 99 5.76 -9.55 -2.94
CA GLU A 99 5.20 -9.01 -4.17
C GLU A 99 6.26 -8.85 -5.27
N LYS A 100 7.43 -8.31 -4.93
CA LYS A 100 8.53 -8.10 -5.89
C LYS A 100 9.10 -9.42 -6.44
N VAL A 101 9.20 -10.45 -5.59
CA VAL A 101 9.59 -11.80 -5.99
C VAL A 101 8.51 -12.45 -6.86
N ASN A 102 7.23 -12.29 -6.54
CA ASN A 102 6.12 -12.80 -7.37
C ASN A 102 6.02 -12.07 -8.72
N ALA A 103 6.28 -10.75 -8.74
CA ALA A 103 6.26 -9.95 -9.96
C ALA A 103 7.39 -10.35 -10.92
N THR A 104 8.50 -10.88 -10.40
CA THR A 104 9.68 -11.24 -11.19
C THR A 104 9.84 -12.76 -11.22
N GLN A 105 9.25 -13.42 -12.22
CA GLN A 105 9.33 -14.88 -12.39
C GLN A 105 10.78 -15.39 -12.34
N GLY A 106 11.01 -16.37 -11.47
CA GLY A 106 12.35 -16.97 -11.28
C GLY A 106 13.24 -16.25 -10.27
N SER A 107 12.73 -15.24 -9.56
CA SER A 107 13.51 -14.58 -8.50
C SER A 107 13.70 -15.47 -7.28
N TRP A 108 14.91 -15.41 -6.74
CA TRP A 108 15.30 -16.11 -5.52
C TRP A 108 15.54 -15.08 -4.43
N VAL A 109 15.01 -15.34 -3.24
CA VAL A 109 15.34 -14.56 -2.05
C VAL A 109 16.27 -15.39 -1.18
N PHE A 110 17.19 -14.71 -0.52
CA PHE A 110 18.03 -15.25 0.53
C PHE A 110 17.73 -14.50 1.82
N VAL A 111 17.48 -15.23 2.90
CA VAL A 111 17.33 -14.70 4.24
C VAL A 111 18.41 -15.34 5.10
N ASN A 112 19.33 -14.54 5.65
CA ASN A 112 20.49 -15.03 6.42
C ASN A 112 21.27 -16.15 5.69
N ASP A 113 21.59 -15.94 4.42
CA ASP A 113 22.29 -16.89 3.53
C ASP A 113 21.51 -18.19 3.22
N GLN A 114 20.25 -18.33 3.64
CA GLN A 114 19.38 -19.44 3.26
C GLN A 114 18.44 -19.03 2.13
N LEU A 115 18.31 -19.88 1.10
CA LEU A 115 17.36 -19.66 0.02
C LEU A 115 15.94 -19.93 0.52
N VAL A 116 15.06 -18.94 0.36
CA VAL A 116 13.66 -18.98 0.78
C VAL A 116 12.78 -18.71 -0.45
N SER A 117 11.56 -19.24 -0.46
CA SER A 117 10.60 -18.97 -1.53
C SER A 117 9.64 -17.84 -1.13
N ALA A 118 9.09 -17.09 -2.09
CA ALA A 118 8.19 -15.96 -1.80
C ALA A 118 7.04 -16.30 -0.85
N ALA A 119 6.45 -17.49 -1.02
CA ALA A 119 5.37 -17.98 -0.17
C ALA A 119 5.83 -18.26 1.27
N ASP A 120 7.07 -18.74 1.41
CA ASP A 120 7.67 -19.06 2.69
C ASP A 120 8.13 -17.79 3.42
N ILE A 121 8.60 -16.77 2.69
CA ILE A 121 8.89 -15.44 3.25
C ILE A 121 7.69 -14.91 4.02
N ALA A 122 6.48 -14.96 3.45
CA ALA A 122 5.27 -14.43 4.07
C ALA A 122 4.87 -15.18 5.36
N ALA A 123 5.30 -16.42 5.52
CA ALA A 123 5.05 -17.25 6.70
C ALA A 123 6.23 -17.25 7.70
N MET A 124 7.41 -16.78 7.28
CA MET A 124 8.61 -16.72 8.11
C MET A 124 8.55 -15.57 9.12
N ASN A 125 9.06 -15.81 10.32
CA ASN A 125 9.26 -14.78 11.32
C ASN A 125 10.61 -14.07 11.07
N LEU A 126 10.59 -12.94 10.37
CA LEU A 126 11.77 -12.15 10.09
C LEU A 126 12.08 -11.21 11.26
N GLU A 127 13.28 -11.33 11.82
CA GLU A 127 13.75 -10.45 12.89
C GLU A 127 14.42 -9.19 12.32
N ALA A 128 14.33 -8.06 13.03
CA ALA A 128 14.79 -6.72 12.60
C ALA A 128 16.31 -6.56 12.32
N GLY A 129 17.07 -7.65 12.24
CA GLY A 129 18.49 -7.70 11.82
C GLY A 129 18.78 -8.74 10.74
N SER A 130 17.75 -9.35 10.15
CA SER A 130 17.91 -10.37 9.12
C SER A 130 18.46 -9.77 7.84
N ARG A 131 19.55 -10.32 7.30
CA ARG A 131 20.06 -9.93 5.98
C ARG A 131 19.19 -10.57 4.91
N ILE A 132 18.56 -9.75 4.08
CA ILE A 132 17.75 -10.21 2.96
C ILE A 132 18.43 -9.84 1.65
N ARG A 133 18.59 -10.80 0.75
CA ARG A 133 19.12 -10.58 -0.59
C ARG A 133 18.14 -11.12 -1.63
N LEU A 134 17.68 -10.25 -2.53
CA LEU A 134 16.82 -10.59 -3.64
C LEU A 134 17.67 -10.71 -4.90
N MET A 135 17.67 -11.88 -5.52
CA MET A 135 18.29 -12.10 -6.81
C MET A 135 17.18 -12.30 -7.85
N PRO A 136 16.96 -11.34 -8.77
CA PRO A 136 16.06 -11.58 -9.87
C PRO A 136 16.58 -12.79 -10.66
N GLY A 137 15.67 -13.65 -11.09
CA GLY A 137 16.03 -14.82 -11.88
C GLY A 137 16.88 -14.38 -13.06
N LEU A 138 18.08 -14.95 -13.18
CA LEU A 138 18.91 -14.76 -14.35
C LEU A 138 18.06 -15.16 -15.56
N VAL A 139 17.62 -14.20 -16.37
CA VAL A 139 17.19 -14.48 -17.73
C VAL A 139 18.41 -15.09 -18.41
N GLY A 140 18.47 -16.42 -18.38
CA GLY A 140 19.45 -17.21 -19.11
C GLY A 140 19.54 -16.65 -20.51
N GLY A 141 20.77 -16.43 -20.95
CA GLY A 141 21.16 -15.60 -22.09
C GLY A 141 20.15 -15.51 -23.23
N ARG A 142 20.08 -14.31 -23.84
CA ARG A 142 19.63 -14.17 -25.22
C ARG A 142 20.22 -15.33 -26.02
N ALA A 143 19.38 -16.28 -26.41
CA ALA A 143 19.73 -17.18 -27.50
C ALA A 143 19.93 -16.27 -28.71
N CYS A 144 21.16 -16.26 -29.21
CA CYS A 144 21.54 -15.62 -30.47
C CYS A 144 20.75 -16.22 -31.64
#